data_AF-A0A6I9X4C9-F1
#
_entry.id   AF-A0A6I9X4C9-F1
#
_cell.length_a   1.000
_cell.length_b   1.000
_cell.length_c   1.000
_cell.angle_alpha   90.00
_cell.angle_beta   90.00
_cell.angle_gamma   90.00
#
_symmetry.space_group_name_H-M   'P 1'
#
loop_
_entity.id
_entity.type
_entity.pdbx_description
1 polymer ?
#
loop_
_entity_poly.entity_id
_entity_poly.type
_entity_poly.pdbx_seq_one_letter_code
_entity_poly.pdbx_strand_id
1 'polypeptide(L)'
;MSDTMSFSSDEVNFLVYRYLQESGFQHSAYTFGIESHISQSNINGALVPPAALLSIIQKGLQYTEAEIMIGEDGTEHRMVESLSLIDAVMPDIVATRQNQINQQKQQVKTEGQDTNGEE
;
A
#
# COMPACT_ATOMS: atom_id res chain seq x y z
N MET A 1 -2.98 -7.51 -22.04
CA MET A 1 -3.93 -7.78 -20.93
C MET A 1 -4.42 -6.44 -20.44
N SER A 2 -5.73 -6.19 -20.47
CA SER A 2 -6.30 -5.06 -19.74
C SER A 2 -6.43 -5.54 -18.29
N ASP A 3 -5.73 -4.92 -17.35
CA ASP A 3 -5.94 -5.17 -15.92
C ASP A 3 -7.34 -4.69 -15.56
N THR A 4 -8.30 -5.62 -15.61
CA THR A 4 -9.61 -5.43 -15.01
C THR A 4 -9.38 -5.24 -13.52
N MET A 5 -9.62 -4.02 -13.01
CA MET A 5 -9.65 -3.78 -11.56
C MET A 5 -10.59 -4.81 -10.92
N SER A 6 -10.06 -5.57 -9.96
CA SER A 6 -10.70 -6.79 -9.43
C SER A 6 -11.81 -6.53 -8.42
N PHE A 7 -12.13 -5.27 -8.14
CA PHE A 7 -13.16 -4.85 -7.19
C PHE A 7 -14.14 -3.86 -7.83
N SER A 8 -15.36 -3.88 -7.31
CA SER A 8 -16.47 -3.02 -7.72
C SER A 8 -16.48 -1.68 -6.97
N SER A 9 -17.12 -0.67 -7.57
CA SER A 9 -17.35 0.61 -6.89
C SER A 9 -18.18 0.45 -5.61
N ASP A 10 -19.10 -0.52 -5.58
CA ASP A 10 -19.93 -0.80 -4.40
C ASP A 10 -19.09 -1.24 -3.20
N GLU A 11 -18.07 -2.08 -3.42
CA GLU A 11 -17.15 -2.53 -2.37
C GLU A 11 -16.36 -1.37 -1.79
N VAL A 12 -15.82 -0.50 -2.65
CA VAL A 12 -15.08 0.70 -2.21
C VAL A 12 -16.01 1.65 -1.45
N ASN A 13 -17.18 1.94 -2.01
CA ASN A 13 -18.18 2.82 -1.39
C ASN A 13 -18.60 2.29 -0.02
N PHE A 14 -18.81 0.98 0.12
CA PHE A 14 -19.18 0.40 1.40
C PHE A 14 -18.09 0.56 2.45
N LEU A 15 -16.83 0.34 2.08
CA LEU A 15 -15.70 0.54 2.99
C LEU A 15 -15.52 2.00 3.39
N VAL A 16 -15.69 2.95 2.45
CA VAL A 16 -15.67 4.39 2.73
C VAL A 16 -16.82 4.79 3.65
N TYR A 17 -18.04 4.37 3.36
CA TYR A 17 -19.22 4.64 4.19
C TYR A 17 -19.00 4.15 5.63
N ARG A 18 -18.52 2.92 5.80
CA ARG A 18 -18.21 2.34 7.11
C ARG A 18 -17.13 3.12 7.84
N TYR A 19 -16.06 3.51 7.16
CA TYR A 19 -15.01 4.35 7.75
C TYR A 19 -15.55 5.69 8.26
N LEU A 20 -16.43 6.35 7.49
CA LEU A 20 -17.04 7.62 7.89
C LEU A 20 -17.90 7.44 9.16
N GLN A 21 -18.67 6.36 9.25
CA GLN A 21 -19.45 6.02 10.44
C GLN A 21 -18.55 5.75 11.66
N GLU A 22 -17.54 4.88 11.49
CA GLU A 22 -16.62 4.45 12.55
C GLU A 22 -15.78 5.61 13.09
N SER A 23 -15.47 6.60 12.26
CA SER A 23 -14.71 7.79 12.64
C SER A 23 -15.58 8.92 13.21
N GLY A 24 -16.91 8.75 13.26
CA GLY A 24 -17.84 9.77 13.78
C GLY A 24 -18.17 10.91 12.82
N PHE A 25 -17.86 10.79 11.53
CA PHE A 25 -18.20 11.78 10.50
C PHE A 25 -19.67 11.66 10.07
N GLN A 26 -20.60 11.91 11.01
CA GLN A 26 -22.03 11.62 10.85
C GLN A 26 -22.66 12.29 9.61
N HIS A 27 -22.40 13.57 9.39
CA HIS A 27 -22.97 14.29 8.24
C HIS A 27 -22.41 13.78 6.92
N SER A 28 -21.10 13.51 6.86
CA SER A 28 -20.46 12.93 5.68
C SER A 28 -20.98 11.53 5.39
N ALA A 29 -21.10 10.68 6.40
CA ALA A 29 -21.67 9.34 6.25
C ALA A 29 -23.12 9.39 5.76
N TYR A 30 -23.93 10.31 6.27
CA TYR A 30 -25.31 10.51 5.81
C TYR A 30 -25.35 10.91 4.33
N THR A 31 -24.67 12.00 3.96
CA THR A 31 -24.68 12.49 2.57
C THR A 31 -24.11 11.44 1.62
N PHE A 32 -22.96 10.84 1.97
CA PHE A 32 -22.32 9.82 1.15
C PHE A 32 -23.20 8.58 0.99
N GLY A 33 -23.87 8.12 2.06
CA GLY A 33 -24.76 6.96 1.98
C GLY A 33 -25.94 7.15 1.02
N ILE A 34 -26.43 8.38 0.87
CA ILE A 34 -27.46 8.73 -0.11
C ILE A 34 -26.87 8.83 -1.52
N GLU A 35 -25.78 9.59 -1.70
CA GLU A 35 -25.13 9.80 -3.00
C GLU A 35 -24.57 8.51 -3.61
N SER A 36 -24.06 7.61 -2.78
CA SER A 36 -23.50 6.32 -3.21
C SER A 36 -24.54 5.22 -3.32
N HIS A 37 -25.83 5.50 -3.04
CA HIS A 37 -26.91 4.52 -2.97
C HIS A 37 -26.56 3.28 -2.12
N ILE A 38 -25.95 3.48 -0.95
CA ILE A 38 -25.36 2.36 -0.19
C ILE A 38 -26.38 1.29 0.22
N SER A 39 -27.65 1.67 0.40
CA SER A 39 -28.75 0.77 0.72
C SER A 39 -29.13 -0.19 -0.42
N GLN A 40 -28.70 0.09 -1.66
CA GLN A 40 -28.91 -0.76 -2.82
C GLN A 40 -27.73 -1.70 -3.08
N SER A 41 -26.64 -1.56 -2.32
CA SER A 41 -25.49 -2.45 -2.40
C SER A 41 -25.88 -3.86 -1.95
N ASN A 42 -25.34 -4.89 -2.63
CA ASN A 42 -25.52 -6.29 -2.25
C ASN A 42 -24.58 -6.75 -1.10
N ILE A 43 -23.89 -5.82 -0.44
CA ILE A 43 -22.90 -6.12 0.59
C ILE A 43 -23.58 -6.33 1.95
N ASN A 44 -23.36 -7.50 2.55
CA ASN A 44 -23.80 -7.78 3.90
C ASN A 44 -22.86 -7.13 4.93
N GLY A 45 -23.28 -5.98 5.47
CA GLY A 45 -22.49 -5.21 6.43
C GLY A 45 -22.11 -5.94 7.72
N ALA A 46 -22.84 -7.00 8.11
CA ALA A 46 -22.50 -7.79 9.29
C ALA A 46 -21.23 -8.64 9.10
N LEU A 47 -20.85 -8.93 7.85
CA LEU A 47 -19.64 -9.67 7.53
C LEU A 47 -18.40 -8.77 7.42
N VAL A 48 -18.60 -7.44 7.32
CA VAL A 48 -17.51 -6.48 7.17
C VAL A 48 -17.05 -6.03 8.57
N PRO A 49 -15.82 -6.39 9.00
CA PRO A 49 -15.34 -6.06 10.33
C PRO A 49 -15.12 -4.54 10.50
N PRO A 50 -15.07 -4.04 11.74
CA PRO A 50 -14.65 -2.66 12.01
C PRO A 50 -13.25 -2.38 11.45
N ALA A 51 -12.99 -1.13 11.05
CA ALA A 51 -11.72 -0.67 10.51
C ALA A 51 -11.25 -1.45 9.25
N ALA A 52 -12.18 -2.05 8.50
CA ALA A 52 -11.85 -2.83 7.30
C ALA A 52 -11.12 -2.00 6.24
N LEU A 53 -11.56 -0.75 5.99
CA LEU A 53 -10.90 0.16 5.06
C LEU A 53 -9.44 0.42 5.47
N LEU A 54 -9.23 0.80 6.73
CA LEU A 54 -7.90 1.08 7.26
C LEU A 54 -7.00 -0.16 7.20
N SER A 55 -7.56 -1.34 7.50
CA SER A 55 -6.82 -2.61 7.44
C SER A 55 -6.35 -2.94 6.03
N ILE A 56 -7.19 -2.69 5.01
CA ILE A 56 -6.81 -2.91 3.60
C ILE A 56 -5.79 -1.87 3.16
N ILE A 57 -5.95 -0.59 3.53
CA ILE A 57 -4.97 0.46 3.25
C ILE A 57 -3.60 0.12 3.86
N GLN A 58 -3.58 -0.36 5.11
CA GLN A 58 -2.34 -0.77 5.78
C GLN A 58 -1.67 -1.95 5.04
N LYS A 59 -2.45 -2.93 4.58
CA LYS A 59 -1.93 -4.04 3.76
C LYS A 59 -1.43 -3.55 2.41
N GLY A 60 -2.10 -2.58 1.78
CA GLY A 60 -1.64 -1.95 0.55
C GLY A 60 -0.31 -1.24 0.73
N LEU A 61 -0.14 -0.49 1.82
CA LEU A 61 1.14 0.14 2.18
C LEU A 61 2.27 -0.90 2.34
N GLN A 62 2.01 -1.96 3.10
CA GLN A 62 2.97 -3.06 3.28
C GLN A 62 3.29 -3.78 1.97
N TYR A 63 2.32 -3.90 1.08
CA TYR A 63 2.52 -4.47 -0.24
C TYR A 63 3.43 -3.58 -1.10
N THR A 64 3.22 -2.27 -1.10
CA THR A 64 4.12 -1.30 -1.75
C THR A 64 5.54 -1.37 -1.17
N GLU A 65 5.69 -1.47 0.15
CA GLU A 65 7.00 -1.68 0.79
C GLU A 65 7.66 -2.98 0.33
N ALA A 66 6.90 -4.07 0.23
CA ALA A 66 7.41 -5.36 -0.25
C ALA A 66 7.85 -5.31 -1.72
N GLU A 67 7.09 -4.65 -2.59
CA GLU A 67 7.48 -4.41 -3.99
C GLU A 67 8.78 -3.61 -4.08
N ILE A 68 9.00 -2.69 -3.13
CA ILE A 68 10.24 -1.93 -3.07
C ILE A 68 11.43 -2.83 -2.63
N MET A 69 11.19 -3.73 -1.67
CA MET A 69 12.21 -4.57 -1.07
C MET A 69 12.71 -5.70 -1.97
N ILE A 70 11.87 -6.17 -2.90
CA ILE A 70 12.22 -7.26 -3.82
C ILE A 70 12.98 -6.67 -5.01
N GLY A 71 14.27 -7.00 -5.11
CA GLY A 71 15.08 -6.65 -6.28
C GLY A 71 14.62 -7.38 -7.55
N GLU A 72 15.02 -6.89 -8.73
CA GLU A 72 14.76 -7.58 -10.01
C GLU A 72 15.32 -9.02 -10.05
N ASP A 73 16.30 -9.32 -9.18
CA ASP A 73 16.92 -10.63 -8.99
C ASP A 73 16.22 -11.51 -7.93
N GLY A 74 15.11 -11.05 -7.35
CA GLY A 74 14.35 -11.77 -6.32
C GLY A 74 14.97 -11.74 -4.93
N THR A 75 15.99 -10.91 -4.69
CA THR A 75 16.63 -10.78 -3.37
C THR A 75 15.85 -9.83 -2.46
N GLU A 76 15.52 -10.31 -1.24
CA GLU A 76 14.80 -9.53 -0.23
C GLU A 76 15.76 -8.60 0.54
N HIS A 77 15.39 -7.32 0.63
CA HIS A 77 16.15 -6.32 1.40
C HIS A 77 15.33 -5.83 2.58
N ARG A 78 15.95 -5.72 3.77
CA ARG A 78 15.26 -5.16 4.93
C ARG A 78 15.17 -3.64 4.80
N MET A 79 13.96 -3.08 4.83
CA MET A 79 13.78 -1.63 4.98
C MET A 79 14.21 -1.18 6.37
N VAL A 80 14.97 -0.08 6.42
CA VAL A 80 15.41 0.56 7.67
C VAL A 80 14.34 1.53 8.19
N GLU A 81 13.52 2.11 7.29
CA GLU A 81 12.41 2.99 7.65
C GLU A 81 11.17 2.62 6.81
N SER A 82 10.01 2.61 7.45
CA SER A 82 8.70 2.40 6.83
C SER A 82 8.29 3.59 5.95
N LEU A 83 7.56 3.30 4.88
CA LEU A 83 6.95 4.32 4.03
C LEU A 83 5.74 4.96 4.73
N SER A 84 5.53 6.26 4.50
CA SER A 84 4.26 6.88 4.86
C SER A 84 3.19 6.55 3.82
N LEU A 85 1.92 6.61 4.21
CA LEU A 85 0.80 6.38 3.28
C LEU A 85 0.79 7.39 2.11
N ILE A 86 1.25 8.62 2.34
CA ILE A 86 1.32 9.66 1.31
C ILE A 86 2.47 9.38 0.34
N ASP A 87 3.62 8.95 0.85
CA ASP A 87 4.76 8.59 0.00
C ASP A 87 4.42 7.37 -0.88
N ALA A 88 3.63 6.43 -0.36
CA ALA A 88 3.28 5.19 -1.06
C ALA A 88 2.41 5.41 -2.30
N VAL A 89 1.69 6.53 -2.33
CA VAL A 89 0.87 6.93 -3.49
C VAL A 89 1.60 7.89 -4.44
N MET A 90 2.87 8.20 -4.18
CA MET A 90 3.71 9.06 -5.03
C MET A 90 4.73 8.23 -5.82
N PRO A 91 4.54 8.01 -7.14
CA PRO A 91 5.41 7.16 -7.95
C PRO A 91 6.89 7.57 -7.92
N ASP A 92 7.18 8.87 -7.95
CA ASP A 92 8.56 9.38 -7.94
C ASP A 92 9.30 9.08 -6.63
N ILE A 93 8.59 9.12 -5.50
CA ILE A 93 9.14 8.82 -4.18
C ILE A 93 9.42 7.32 -4.06
N VAL A 94 8.47 6.49 -4.48
CA VAL A 94 8.62 5.02 -4.56
C VAL A 94 9.81 4.64 -5.44
N ALA A 95 9.92 5.22 -6.64
CA ALA A 95 11.04 4.96 -7.55
C ALA A 95 12.39 5.43 -6.97
N THR A 96 12.42 6.59 -6.30
CA THR A 96 13.63 7.08 -5.63
C THR A 96 14.07 6.11 -4.52
N ARG A 97 13.12 5.61 -3.72
CA ARG A 97 13.40 4.63 -2.66
C ARG A 97 13.95 3.33 -3.24
N GLN A 98 13.38 2.87 -4.35
CA GLN A 98 13.87 1.69 -5.09
C GLN A 98 15.33 1.86 -5.53
N ASN A 99 15.64 3.01 -6.11
CA ASN A 99 16.98 3.32 -6.59
C ASN A 99 17.99 3.41 -5.44
N GLN A 100 17.61 3.96 -4.29
CA GLN A 100 18.47 4.01 -3.10
C GLN A 100 18.83 2.62 -2.59
N ILE A 101 17.84 1.71 -2.50
CA ILE A 101 18.08 0.31 -2.11
C ILE A 101 19.01 -0.38 -3.11
N ASN A 102 18.79 -0.15 -4.41
CA ASN A 102 19.65 -0.71 -5.47
C ASN A 102 21.08 -0.12 -5.47
N GLN A 103 21.28 1.15 -5.11
CA GLN A 103 22.60 1.78 -5.04
C GLN A 103 23.42 1.29 -3.83
N GLN A 104 22.78 1.03 -2.69
CA GLN A 104 23.45 0.41 -1.53
C GLN A 104 24.08 -0.96 -1.90
N LYS A 105 23.51 -1.68 -2.88
CA LYS A 105 24.10 -2.92 -3.44
C LYS A 105 25.46 -2.71 -4.11
N GLN A 106 25.67 -1.60 -4.82
CA GLN A 106 26.91 -1.37 -5.58
C GLN A 106 28.08 -1.01 -4.67
N GLN A 107 27.83 -0.26 -3.59
CA GLN A 107 28.88 0.09 -2.64
C GLN A 107 29.37 -1.11 -1.83
N VAL A 108 28.46 -1.93 -1.28
CA VAL A 108 28.83 -3.11 -0.46
C VAL A 108 29.56 -4.18 -1.27
N LYS A 109 29.22 -4.37 -2.55
CA LYS A 109 29.89 -5.36 -3.42
C LYS A 109 31.29 -4.92 -3.87
N THR A 110 31.56 -3.62 -3.90
CA THR A 110 32.87 -3.07 -4.31
C THR A 110 33.88 -3.15 -3.17
N GLU A 111 33.48 -2.88 -1.93
CA GLU A 111 34.39 -2.96 -0.76
C GLU A 111 34.87 -4.39 -0.43
N GLY A 112 34.14 -5.43 -0.85
CA GLY A 112 34.52 -6.83 -0.65
C GLY A 112 35.56 -7.38 -1.63
N GLN A 113 35.94 -6.63 -2.68
CA GLN A 113 36.93 -7.09 -3.67
C GLN A 113 38.34 -6.54 -3.43
N ASP A 114 38.52 -5.53 -2.59
CA ASP A 114 39.82 -4.85 -2.40
C ASP A 114 40.65 -5.39 -1.21
N THR A 115 40.21 -6.43 -0.48
CA THR A 115 40.98 -6.98 0.65
C THR A 115 41.75 -8.28 0.39
N ASN A 116 41.75 -8.82 -0.83
CA ASN A 116 42.69 -9.90 -1.18
C ASN A 116 43.93 -9.29 -1.85
N GLY A 117 44.61 -8.45 -1.06
CA GLY A 117 45.98 -8.05 -1.34
C GLY A 117 46.91 -9.26 -1.24
N GLU A 118 47.69 -9.40 -2.29
CA GLU A 118 48.99 -10.07 -2.42
C GLU A 118 49.65 -10.48 -1.08
N GLU A 119 49.82 -11.80 -0.90
CA GLU A 119 51.06 -12.47 -0.47
C GLU A 119 50.98 -13.98 -0.72
#